data_AF-A0A7Y8DS81-F1
#
_entry.id   AF-A0A7Y8DS81-F1
#
_cell.length_a   1.000
_cell.length_b   1.000
_cell.length_c   1.000
_cell.angle_alpha   90.00
_cell.angle_beta   90.00
_cell.angle_gamma   90.00
#
_symmetry.space_group_name_H-M   'P 1'
#
loop_
_entity.id
_entity.type
_entity.pdbx_description
1 polymer ?
#
loop_
_entity_poly.entity_id
_entity_poly.type
_entity_poly.pdbx_seq_one_letter_code
_entity_poly.pdbx_strand_id
1 'polypeptide(L)'
;MKWIEHSRERMHKQANSIGNFLVEGFHYLGLFAIGAATACASVMAFVEMVGKGTASVDDILLLFIYLELGAMVGIYFKTNKPILTQPSRILA
;
A
#
# COMPACT_ATOMS: atom_id res chain seq x y z
N MET A 1 35.81 -27.98 13.28
CA MET A 1 34.96 -26.80 13.54
C MET A 1 34.95 -25.86 12.32
N LYS A 2 34.39 -26.28 11.17
CA LYS A 2 34.26 -25.41 9.96
C LYS A 2 32.80 -25.18 9.53
N TRP A 3 31.87 -25.88 10.17
CA TRP A 3 30.43 -25.84 9.87
C TRP A 3 29.68 -24.66 10.54
N ILE A 4 30.30 -23.99 11.51
CA ILE A 4 29.67 -22.89 12.27
C ILE A 4 29.90 -21.53 11.60
N GLU A 5 31.03 -21.34 10.89
CA GLU A 5 31.34 -20.08 10.21
C GLU A 5 30.50 -19.88 8.94
N HIS A 6 30.25 -20.95 8.17
CA HIS A 6 29.49 -20.85 6.92
C HIS A 6 27.99 -20.58 7.11
N SER A 7 27.46 -20.79 8.32
CA SER A 7 26.07 -20.49 8.68
C SER A 7 25.86 -19.03 9.11
N ARG A 8 26.89 -18.33 9.59
CA ARG A 8 26.79 -16.93 10.04
C ARG A 8 26.59 -15.94 8.89
N GLU A 9 27.26 -16.15 7.75
CA GLU A 9 27.16 -15.24 6.61
C GLU A 9 25.80 -15.30 5.89
N ARG A 10 25.13 -16.46 5.86
CA ARG A 10 23.78 -16.60 5.32
C ARG A 10 22.71 -15.97 6.21
N MET A 11 22.88 -16.03 7.53
CA MET A 11 21.94 -15.46 8.49
C MET A 11 21.92 -13.92 8.44
N HIS A 12 23.07 -13.26 8.26
CA HIS A 12 23.10 -11.80 8.15
C HIS A 12 22.42 -11.29 6.87
N LYS A 13 22.57 -11.99 5.72
CA LYS A 13 21.90 -11.60 4.47
C LYS A 13 20.40 -11.88 4.49
N GLN A 14 19.97 -13.01 5.08
CA GLN A 14 18.54 -13.31 5.19
C GLN A 14 17.83 -12.43 6.21
N ALA A 15 18.44 -12.15 7.36
CA ALA A 15 17.86 -11.26 8.37
C ALA A 15 17.65 -9.84 7.83
N ASN A 16 18.60 -9.32 7.04
CA ASN A 16 18.46 -8.00 6.42
C ASN A 16 17.34 -7.95 5.36
N SER A 17 17.23 -8.97 4.51
CA SER A 17 16.14 -9.05 3.52
C SER A 17 14.77 -9.26 4.18
N ILE A 18 14.68 -10.10 5.21
CA ILE A 18 13.42 -10.34 5.94
C ILE A 18 13.02 -9.09 6.73
N GLY A 19 13.97 -8.40 7.37
CA GLY A 19 13.72 -7.14 8.06
C GLY A 19 13.22 -6.06 7.10
N ASN A 20 13.86 -5.90 5.94
CA ASN A 20 13.39 -4.96 4.92
C ASN A 20 11.99 -5.33 4.43
N PHE A 21 11.73 -6.62 4.18
CA PHE A 21 10.43 -7.10 3.71
C PHE A 21 9.31 -6.94 4.76
N LEU A 22 9.61 -7.13 6.05
CA LEU A 22 8.65 -6.92 7.13
C LEU A 22 8.32 -5.44 7.33
N VAL A 23 9.31 -4.56 7.26
CA VAL A 23 9.11 -3.10 7.32
C VAL A 23 8.28 -2.64 6.10
N GLU A 24 8.62 -3.11 4.91
CA GLU A 24 7.89 -2.83 3.68
C GLU A 24 6.44 -3.37 3.76
N GLY A 25 6.29 -4.62 4.21
CA GLY A 25 5.00 -5.27 4.42
C GLY A 25 4.13 -4.58 5.46
N PHE A 26 4.72 -4.05 6.54
CA PHE A 26 3.99 -3.26 7.54
C PHE A 26 3.51 -1.93 6.97
N HIS A 27 4.30 -1.30 6.12
CA HIS A 27 3.87 -0.09 5.41
C HIS A 27 2.64 -0.39 4.52
N TYR A 28 2.69 -1.47 3.74
CA TYR A 28 1.53 -1.95 2.96
C TYR A 28 0.35 -2.36 3.83
N LEU A 29 0.59 -2.92 5.03
CA LEU A 29 -0.46 -3.26 5.99
C LEU A 29 -1.15 -2.01 6.54
N GLY A 30 -0.39 -0.95 6.84
CA GLY A 30 -0.94 0.33 7.27
C GLY A 30 -1.76 1.00 6.16
N LEU A 31 -1.26 0.99 4.92
CA LEU A 31 -2.01 1.42 3.74
C LEU A 31 -3.29 0.59 3.56
N PHE A 32 -3.22 -0.72 3.74
CA PHE A 32 -4.39 -1.59 3.68
C PHE A 32 -5.42 -1.26 4.77
N ALA A 33 -4.98 -1.00 6.01
CA ALA A 33 -5.86 -0.64 7.11
C ALA A 33 -6.58 0.69 6.84
N ILE A 34 -5.87 1.71 6.37
CA ILE A 34 -6.46 3.00 6.02
C ILE A 34 -7.41 2.85 4.82
N GLY A 35 -7.00 2.14 3.77
CA GLY A 35 -7.84 1.89 2.60
C GLY A 35 -9.12 1.11 2.94
N ALA A 36 -9.02 0.09 3.80
CA ALA A 36 -10.18 -0.67 4.28
C ALA A 36 -11.11 0.20 5.14
N ALA A 37 -10.56 1.02 6.03
CA ALA A 37 -11.34 1.95 6.83
C ALA A 37 -12.08 2.97 5.94
N THR A 38 -11.41 3.52 4.93
CA THR A 38 -12.01 4.44 3.95
C THR A 38 -13.11 3.77 3.12
N ALA A 39 -12.91 2.52 2.69
CA ALA A 39 -13.94 1.75 1.99
C ALA A 39 -15.18 1.52 2.86
N CYS A 40 -15.00 1.13 4.13
CA CYS A 40 -16.10 0.99 5.07
C CYS A 40 -16.83 2.31 5.32
N ALA A 41 -16.09 3.42 5.49
CA ALA A 41 -16.65 4.75 5.68
C ALA A 41 -17.45 5.22 4.45
N SER A 42 -16.92 4.98 3.25
CA SER A 42 -17.62 5.24 1.97
C SER A 42 -18.95 4.49 1.89
N VAL A 43 -18.96 3.20 2.21
CA VAL A 43 -20.18 2.39 2.16
C VAL A 43 -21.20 2.89 3.18
N MET A 44 -20.78 3.23 4.40
CA MET A 44 -21.68 3.80 5.41
C MET A 44 -22.26 5.15 4.97
N ALA A 45 -21.43 6.05 4.44
CA ALA A 45 -21.90 7.35 3.93
C ALA A 45 -22.89 7.18 2.77
N PHE A 46 -22.65 6.22 1.87
CA PHE A 46 -23.57 5.89 0.79
C PHE A 46 -24.92 5.37 1.31
N VAL A 47 -24.91 4.44 2.28
CA VAL A 47 -26.14 3.91 2.89
C VAL A 47 -26.91 5.02 3.60
N GLU A 48 -26.22 5.93 4.30
CA GLU A 48 -26.85 7.06 4.98
C GLU A 48 -27.54 8.01 3.99
N MET A 49 -26.91 8.32 2.85
CA MET A 49 -27.52 9.12 1.78
C MET A 49 -28.76 8.45 1.18
N VAL A 50 -28.68 7.14 0.90
CA VAL A 50 -29.80 6.38 0.36
C VAL A 50 -30.96 6.33 1.36
N GLY A 51 -30.66 6.15 2.65
CA GLY A 51 -31.65 6.11 3.73
C GLY A 51 -32.35 7.46 3.96
N LYS A 52 -31.66 8.59 3.75
CA LYS A 52 -32.25 9.93 3.84
C LYS A 52 -33.18 10.27 2.67
N GLY A 53 -33.08 9.57 1.54
CA GLY A 53 -33.90 9.81 0.34
C GLY A 53 -33.57 11.11 -0.41
N THR A 54 -32.73 11.97 0.16
CA THR A 54 -32.20 13.18 -0.47
C THR A 54 -30.69 13.23 -0.22
N ALA A 55 -29.88 13.21 -1.28
CA ALA A 55 -28.44 13.41 -1.18
C ALA A 55 -28.13 14.90 -1.42
N SER A 56 -27.49 15.54 -0.45
CA SER A 56 -26.97 16.90 -0.63
C SER A 56 -25.64 16.87 -1.38
N VAL A 57 -25.24 18.02 -1.93
CA VAL A 57 -23.92 18.20 -2.55
C VAL A 57 -22.82 17.89 -1.53
N ASP A 58 -23.01 18.27 -0.26
CA ASP A 58 -22.05 17.98 0.81
C ASP A 58 -21.83 16.48 1.03
N ASP A 59 -22.90 15.66 0.97
CA ASP A 59 -22.79 14.22 1.15
C ASP A 59 -22.09 13.55 -0.04
N ILE A 60 -22.40 14.02 -1.26
CA ILE A 60 -21.77 13.54 -2.50
C ILE A 60 -20.27 13.91 -2.51
N LEU A 61 -19.91 15.12 -2.08
CA LEU A 61 -18.52 15.56 -1.97
C LEU A 61 -17.77 14.74 -0.91
N LEU A 62 -18.39 14.46 0.23
CA LEU A 62 -17.82 13.60 1.28
C LEU A 62 -17.55 12.18 0.77
N LEU A 63 -18.48 11.62 -0.01
CA LEU A 63 -18.29 10.31 -0.64
C LEU A 63 -17.18 10.36 -1.70
N PHE A 64 -17.13 11.42 -2.51
CA PHE A 64 -16.10 11.59 -3.54
C PHE A 64 -14.69 11.63 -2.94
N ILE A 65 -14.47 12.40 -1.86
CA ILE A 65 -13.16 12.45 -1.21
C ILE A 65 -12.79 11.12 -0.55
N TYR A 66 -13.76 10.34 -0.05
CA TYR A 66 -13.51 8.98 0.44
C TYR A 66 -13.10 8.05 -0.70
N LEU A 67 -13.74 8.13 -1.86
CA LEU A 67 -13.34 7.33 -3.03
C LEU A 67 -11.97 7.76 -3.56
N GLU A 68 -11.67 9.06 -3.63
CA GLU A 68 -10.40 9.60 -4.11
C GLU A 68 -9.24 9.15 -3.21
N LEU A 69 -9.41 9.27 -1.90
CA LEU A 69 -8.43 8.83 -0.92
C LEU A 69 -8.26 7.29 -0.94
N GLY A 70 -9.36 6.55 -1.06
CA GLY A 70 -9.32 5.10 -1.23
C GLY A 70 -8.59 4.67 -2.50
N ALA A 71 -8.79 5.37 -3.62
CA ALA A 71 -8.12 5.10 -4.88
C ALA A 71 -6.61 5.42 -4.82
N MET A 72 -6.24 6.55 -4.20
CA MET A 72 -4.84 6.90 -3.96
C MET A 72 -4.15 5.80 -3.15
N VAL A 73 -4.74 5.39 -2.02
CA VAL A 73 -4.20 4.32 -1.16
C VAL A 73 -4.16 2.96 -1.88
N GLY A 74 -5.16 2.66 -2.72
CA GLY A 74 -5.19 1.45 -3.54
C GLY A 74 -4.09 1.40 -4.61
N ILE A 75 -3.76 2.55 -5.23
CA ILE A 75 -2.66 2.66 -6.19
C ILE A 75 -1.31 2.53 -5.48
N TYR A 76 -1.17 3.03 -4.25
CA TYR A 76 0.02 2.83 -3.43
C TYR A 76 0.33 1.34 -3.22
N PHE A 77 -0.68 0.48 -3.10
CA PHE A 77 -0.49 -0.97 -2.97
C PHE A 77 0.00 -1.65 -4.27
N LYS A 78 -0.28 -1.07 -5.45
CA LYS A 78 -0.09 -1.73 -6.76
C LYS A 78 1.29 -1.54 -7.40
N THR A 79 2.26 -0.90 -6.73
CA THR A 79 3.48 -0.44 -7.42
C THR A 79 4.79 -0.87 -6.75
N ASN A 80 5.13 -2.16 -6.84
CA ASN A 80 6.51 -2.62 -6.71
C ASN A 80 7.09 -2.94 -8.10
N LYS A 81 7.46 -1.90 -8.86
CA LYS A 81 8.41 -2.02 -9.98
C LYS A 81 9.36 -0.82 -9.91
N PRO A 82 10.62 -1.00 -9.45
CA PRO A 82 11.62 0.03 -9.61
C PRO A 82 11.80 0.29 -11.11
N ILE A 83 11.52 1.53 -11.54
CA ILE A 83 11.60 1.99 -12.92
C ILE A 83 13.04 2.36 -13.31
N LEU A 84 14.06 1.93 -12.54
CA LEU A 84 15.46 2.34 -12.70
C LEU A 84 16.40 1.18 -13.03
N THR A 85 16.06 0.39 -14.06
CA THR A 85 17.06 -0.44 -14.75
C THR A 85 16.88 -0.36 -16.27
N GLN A 86 17.38 0.72 -16.89
CA GLN A 86 17.76 0.67 -18.29
C GLN A 86 19.20 1.19 -18.43
N PRO A 87 20.21 0.30 -18.40
CA PRO A 87 21.55 0.62 -18.86
C PRO A 87 21.63 0.34 -20.37
N SER A 88 22.41 1.16 -21.06
CA SER A 88 22.97 1.02 -22.42
C SER A 88 22.32 1.83 -23.55
N ARG A 89 23.21 2.48 -24.32
CA ARG A 89 23.08 2.99 -25.70
C ARG A 89 23.13 4.51 -25.92
N ILE A 90 24.03 5.23 -25.26
CA ILE A 90 24.54 6.50 -25.81
C ILE A 90 26.05 6.55 -25.55
N LEU A 91 26.83 6.07 -26.53
CA LEU A 91 28.25 6.32 -26.81
C LEU A 91 28.65 5.25 -27.86
N ALA A 92 28.16 5.45 -29.08
CA ALA A 92 28.64 4.87 -30.32
C ALA A 92 29.00 6.03 -31.24
#